data_AF-A0A6G3XYW2-F1
#
_entry.id   AF-A0A6G3XYW2-F1
#
_cell.length_a   1.000
_cell.length_b   1.000
_cell.length_c   1.000
_cell.angle_alpha   90.00
_cell.angle_beta   90.00
_cell.angle_gamma   90.00
#
_symmetry.space_group_name_H-M   'P 1'
#
loop_
_entity.id
_entity.type
_entity.pdbx_description
1 polymer ?
#
loop_
_entity_poly.entity_id
_entity_poly.type
_entity_poly.pdbx_seq_one_letter_code
_entity_poly.pdbx_strand_id
1 'polypeptide(L)' 'LFRTHAAIDAGRREPWEFGPEVLEHARAALVERERLRPYFVTLSQVARMTGAPYVRPMWWGAPGDRALRECEDAFLLG' A
#
# COMPACT_ATOMS: atom_id res chain seq x y z
N LEU A 1 -8.62 0.35 -0.19
CA LEU A 1 -8.69 -0.47 1.04
C LEU A 1 -7.40 -0.25 1.83
N PHE A 2 -7.46 0.27 3.05
CA PHE A 2 -6.32 0.37 3.98
C PHE A 2 -6.94 0.40 5.38
N ARG A 3 -6.98 -0.76 6.03
CA ARG A 3 -7.81 -0.99 7.21
C ARG A 3 -7.10 -1.98 8.12
N THR A 4 -7.00 -1.66 9.40
CA THR A 4 -6.64 -2.61 10.44
C THR A 4 -7.89 -3.36 10.92
N HIS A 5 -7.76 -4.65 11.18
CA HIS A 5 -8.85 -5.48 11.69
C HIS A 5 -8.28 -6.52 12.66
N ALA A 6 -9.10 -6.95 13.61
CA ALA A 6 -8.73 -7.94 14.62
C ALA A 6 -9.93 -8.85 14.89
N ALA A 7 -9.65 -10.12 15.22
CA ALA A 7 -10.63 -11.06 15.74
C ALA A 7 -11.10 -10.63 17.14
N ILE A 8 -12.23 -11.19 17.59
CA ILE A 8 -12.89 -10.77 18.84
C ILE A 8 -12.04 -11.05 20.09
N ASP A 9 -11.24 -12.11 20.05
CA ASP A 9 -10.39 -12.60 21.14
C ASP A 9 -8.96 -12.07 21.08
N ALA A 10 -8.66 -11.23 20.10
CA ALA A 10 -7.30 -10.87 19.73
C ALA A 10 -6.71 -9.72 20.57
N GLY A 11 -7.49 -9.17 21.51
CA GLY A 11 -7.12 -8.05 22.37
C GLY A 11 -7.10 -6.70 21.65
N ARG A 12 -6.70 -5.65 22.38
CA ARG A 12 -6.49 -4.31 21.83
C ARG A 12 -5.22 -4.26 20.98
N ARG A 13 -5.29 -3.54 19.86
CA ARG A 13 -4.24 -3.51 18.82
C ARG A 13 -4.13 -2.16 18.14
N GLU A 14 -4.71 -1.14 18.75
CA GLU A 14 -4.53 0.23 18.33
C GLU A 14 -3.04 0.59 18.46
N PRO A 15 -2.47 1.40 17.55
CA PRO A 15 -1.02 1.61 17.52
C PRO A 15 -0.40 2.11 18.83
N TRP A 16 -1.16 2.83 19.66
CA TRP A 16 -0.72 3.34 20.96
C TRP A 16 -0.61 2.26 22.05
N GLU A 17 -1.17 1.07 21.85
CA GLU A 17 -1.06 -0.06 22.79
C GLU A 17 0.34 -0.68 22.78
N PHE A 18 1.17 -0.37 21.78
CA PHE A 18 2.51 -0.93 21.57
C PHE A 18 3.66 0.00 22.00
N GLY A 19 3.34 1.10 22.69
CA GLY A 19 4.33 2.06 23.18
C GLY A 19 4.76 3.13 22.15
N PRO A 20 5.62 4.07 22.57
CA PRO A 20 5.90 5.28 21.80
C PRO A 20 6.66 5.03 20.48
N GLU A 21 7.58 4.06 20.44
CA GLU A 21 8.35 3.74 19.23
C GLU A 21 7.44 3.24 18.09
N VAL A 22 6.57 2.26 18.38
CA VAL A 22 5.61 1.74 17.40
C VAL A 22 4.61 2.80 16.99
N LEU A 23 4.15 3.64 17.94
CA LEU A 23 3.24 4.73 17.63
C LEU A 23 3.85 5.74 16.65
N GLU A 24 5.12 6.09 16.80
CA GLU A 24 5.81 7.01 15.89
C GLU A 24 5.98 6.43 14.49
N HIS A 25 6.36 5.15 14.37
CA HIS A 25 6.43 4.49 13.06
C HIS A 25 5.06 4.35 12.40
N ALA A 26 4.02 3.99 13.15
CA ALA A 26 2.65 3.94 12.64
C ALA A 26 2.18 5.33 12.18
N ARG A 27 2.46 6.38 12.96
CA ARG A 27 2.17 7.77 12.59
C ARG A 27 2.82 8.14 11.27
N ALA A 28 4.12 7.85 11.09
CA ALA A 28 4.84 8.16 9.85
C ALA A 28 4.18 7.51 8.62
N ALA A 29 3.80 6.23 8.71
CA ALA A 29 3.11 5.53 7.63
C ALA A 29 1.72 6.12 7.33
N LEU A 30 0.95 6.51 8.35
CA LEU A 30 -0.37 7.13 8.18
C LEU A 30 -0.27 8.53 7.54
N VAL A 31 0.71 9.34 7.96
CA VAL A 31 0.97 10.67 7.38
C VAL A 31 1.36 10.54 5.90
N GLU A 32 2.23 9.59 5.57
CA GLU A 32 2.63 9.36 4.19
C GLU A 32 1.45 8.88 3.32
N ARG A 33 0.59 8.02 3.88
CA ARG A 33 -0.64 7.59 3.21
C ARG A 33 -1.60 8.74 2.93
N GLU A 34 -1.67 9.72 3.84
CA GLU A 34 -2.48 10.92 3.68
C GLU A 34 -1.88 11.86 2.62
N ARG A 35 -0.56 12.05 2.65
CA ARG A 35 0.19 12.81 1.64
C ARG A 35 -0.07 12.29 0.24
N LEU A 36 -0.12 10.97 0.07
CA LEU A 36 -0.40 10.30 -1.21
C LEU A 36 -1.89 10.23 -1.58
N ARG A 37 -2.82 10.72 -0.73
CA ARG A 37 -4.27 10.66 -1.00
C ARG A 37 -4.65 11.22 -2.38
N PRO A 38 -4.17 12.41 -2.82
CA PRO A 38 -4.50 12.94 -4.15
C PRO A 38 -4.01 12.01 -5.27
N TYR A 39 -2.84 11.41 -5.11
CA TYR A 39 -2.28 10.47 -6.09
C TYR A 39 -3.17 9.22 -6.23
N PHE A 40 -3.65 8.65 -5.12
CA PHE A 40 -4.60 7.53 -5.17
C PHE A 40 -5.93 7.90 -5.85
N VAL A 41 -6.39 9.15 -5.72
CA VAL A 41 -7.57 9.64 -6.46
C VAL A 41 -7.26 9.67 -7.96
N THR A 42 -6.09 10.13 -8.38
CA THR A 42 -5.68 10.07 -9.79
C THR A 42 -5.64 8.63 -10.31
N LEU A 43 -5.03 7.70 -9.57
CA LEU A 43 -4.99 6.29 -9.94
C LEU A 43 -6.39 5.69 -10.05
N SER A 44 -7.34 6.14 -9.22
CA SER A 44 -8.74 5.71 -9.34
C SER A 44 -9.38 6.10 -10.66
N GLN A 45 -9.06 7.29 -11.17
CA GLN A 45 -9.58 7.75 -12.46
C GLN A 45 -8.93 6.99 -13.61
N VAL A 46 -7.62 6.77 -13.55
CA VAL A 46 -6.91 5.97 -14.55
C VAL A 46 -7.49 4.55 -14.60
N ALA A 47 -7.62 3.89 -13.45
CA ALA A 47 -8.19 2.54 -13.39
C ALA A 47 -9.62 2.48 -13.92
N ARG A 48 -10.46 3.48 -13.61
CA ARG A 48 -11.82 3.58 -14.14
C ARG A 48 -11.84 3.71 -15.67
N MET A 49 -10.88 4.44 -16.23
CA MET A 49 -10.84 4.73 -17.67
C MET A 49 -10.17 3.63 -18.50
N THR A 50 -9.14 2.97 -17.98
CA THR A 50 -8.28 2.05 -18.75
C THR A 50 -8.35 0.60 -18.25
N GLY A 51 -8.87 0.37 -17.05
CA GLY A 51 -8.78 -0.92 -16.37
C GLY A 51 -7.40 -1.23 -15.76
N ALA A 52 -6.42 -0.32 -15.88
CA ALA A 52 -5.09 -0.55 -15.31
C ALA A 52 -5.14 -0.57 -13.77
N PRO A 53 -4.54 -1.57 -13.09
CA PRO A 53 -4.56 -1.65 -11.64
C PRO A 53 -3.63 -0.59 -11.02
N TYR A 54 -3.87 -0.29 -9.74
CA TYR A 54 -3.08 0.68 -8.99
C TYR A 54 -1.71 0.11 -8.65
N VAL A 55 -1.70 -1.13 -8.14
CA VAL A 55 -0.49 -1.88 -7.82
C VAL A 55 -0.18 -2.78 -9.01
N ARG A 56 1.04 -2.68 -9.53
CA ARG A 56 1.50 -3.40 -10.72
C ARG A 56 2.76 -4.18 -10.39
N PRO A 57 2.93 -5.39 -10.94
CA PRO A 57 4.17 -6.14 -10.78
C PRO A 57 5.33 -5.41 -11.49
N MET A 58 6.56 -5.65 -11.06
CA MET A 58 7.75 -4.95 -11.59
C MET A 58 7.91 -5.11 -13.11
N TRP A 59 7.61 -6.30 -13.64
CA TRP A 59 7.68 -6.57 -15.08
C TRP A 59 6.69 -5.74 -15.91
N TRP A 60 5.70 -5.07 -15.31
CA TRP A 60 4.79 -4.17 -16.04
C TRP A 60 5.55 -2.96 -16.63
N GLY A 61 6.54 -2.43 -15.91
CA GLY A 61 7.37 -1.31 -16.38
C GLY A 61 8.45 -1.72 -17.37
N ALA A 62 8.85 -2.99 -17.36
CA ALA A 62 9.89 -3.54 -18.23
C ALA A 62 9.56 -4.99 -18.67
N PRO A 63 8.56 -5.19 -19.54
CA PRO A 63 8.05 -6.54 -19.88
C PRO A 63 9.06 -7.42 -20.63
N GLY A 64 10.11 -6.82 -21.20
CA GLY A 64 11.22 -7.52 -21.84
C GLY A 64 12.20 -8.15 -20.86
N ASP A 65 12.26 -7.66 -19.62
CA ASP A 65 13.10 -8.25 -18.59
C ASP A 65 12.36 -9.42 -17.93
N ARG A 66 12.76 -10.63 -18.30
CA ARG A 66 12.14 -11.85 -17.79
C ARG A 66 12.46 -12.09 -16.31
N ALA A 67 13.56 -11.56 -15.79
CA ALA A 67 13.95 -11.76 -14.40
C ALA A 67 12.94 -11.12 -13.43
N LEU A 68 12.29 -10.02 -13.86
CA LEU A 68 11.27 -9.32 -13.06
C LEU A 68 9.97 -10.11 -12.88
N ARG A 69 9.77 -11.24 -13.58
CA ARG A 69 8.61 -12.11 -13.39
C ARG A 69 8.65 -12.88 -12.08
N GLU A 70 9.86 -13.09 -11.54
CA GLU A 70 10.09 -13.79 -10.27
C GLU A 70 10.12 -12.82 -9.07
N CYS A 71 9.90 -11.52 -9.29
CA CYS A 71 9.88 -10.53 -8.21
C CYS A 71 8.50 -10.50 -7.55
N GLU A 72 8.46 -10.94 -6.29
CA GLU A 72 7.23 -11.06 -5.48
C GLU A 72 7.21 -10.12 -4.25
N ASP A 73 8.32 -9.43 -3.99
CA ASP A 73 8.53 -8.59 -2.80
C ASP A 73 8.50 -7.07 -3.10
N ALA A 74 8.37 -6.69 -4.37
CA ALA A 74 8.26 -5.30 -4.80
C ALA A 74 7.17 -5.09 -5.84
N PHE A 75 6.67 -3.85 -5.90
CA PHE A 75 5.63 -3.46 -6.85
C PHE A 75 5.79 -2.00 -7.27
N LEU A 76 5.19 -1.69 -8.42
CA LEU A 76 5.00 -0.33 -8.89
C LEU A 76 3.62 0.17 -8.44
N LEU A 77 3.54 1.44 -8.04
CA LEU A 77 2.29 2.11 -7.77
C LEU A 77 2.00 3.10 -8.90
N GLY A 78 0.96 2.81 -9.68
CA GLY A 78 0.45 3.64 -10.77
C GLY A 78 1.05 3.40 -12.14
#